data_AF-D4Z8S6-F1
#
_entry.id   AF-D4Z8S6-F1
#
_cell.length_a   1.000
_cell.length_b   1.000
_cell.length_c   1.000
_cell.angle_alpha   90.00
_cell.angle_beta   90.00
_cell.angle_gamma   90.00
#
_symmetry.space_group_name_H-M   'P 1'
#
loop_
_entity.id
_entity.type
_entity.pdbx_description
1 polymer ?
#
loop_
_entity_poly.entity_id
_entity_poly.type
_entity_poly.pdbx_seq_one_letter_code
_entity_poly.pdbx_strand_id
1 'polypeptide(L)' 'MRIDYSIQGSFSVPEGSAFLPGSANLVRLPGGQVISVHPVIEMASDANADDHRNLNYEEARALDVILEDYERSSVPW' A
#
# COMPACT_ATOMS: atom_id res chain seq x y z
N MET A 1 -0.60 15.90 -17.53
CA MET A 1 -0.50 16.39 -16.13
C MET A 1 0.17 15.29 -15.34
N ARG A 2 1.18 15.59 -14.54
CA ARG A 2 1.86 14.61 -13.68
C ARG A 2 1.40 14.85 -12.24
N ILE A 3 1.07 13.79 -11.53
CA ILE A 3 0.66 13.83 -10.13
C ILE A 3 1.74 13.11 -9.32
N ASP A 4 2.47 13.85 -8.50
CA ASP A 4 3.44 13.31 -7.56
C ASP A 4 2.83 13.38 -6.16
N TYR A 5 2.77 12.25 -5.43
CA TYR A 5 2.18 12.19 -4.08
C TYR A 5 2.95 11.21 -3.18
N SER A 6 2.79 11.35 -1.85
CA SER A 6 3.40 10.48 -0.85
C SER A 6 2.36 10.11 0.21
N ILE A 7 2.26 8.83 0.55
CA ILE A 7 1.36 8.32 1.58
C ILE A 7 2.22 7.85 2.76
N GLN A 8 1.93 8.36 3.96
CA GLN A 8 2.59 7.97 5.21
C GLN A 8 1.52 7.62 6.24
N GLY A 9 1.77 6.58 7.03
CA GLY A 9 0.86 6.13 8.08
C GLY A 9 1.53 5.15 9.03
N SER A 10 0.87 4.91 10.16
CA SER A 10 1.30 3.94 11.17
C SER A 10 0.08 3.38 11.90
N PHE A 11 0.15 2.12 12.32
CA PHE A 11 -0.85 1.47 13.14
C PHE A 11 -0.18 0.50 14.11
N SER A 12 -0.85 0.20 15.22
CA SER A 12 -0.38 -0.80 16.17
C SER A 12 -0.90 -2.17 15.79
N VAL A 13 -0.08 -3.20 16.02
CA VAL A 13 -0.46 -4.60 15.89
C VAL A 13 -0.43 -5.29 17.25
N PRO A 14 -1.22 -6.35 17.48
CA PRO A 14 -1.20 -7.11 18.72
C PRO A 14 0.18 -7.70 19.04
N GLU A 15 0.46 -7.90 20.33
CA GLU A 15 1.65 -8.61 20.77
C GLU A 15 1.74 -10.01 20.14
N GLY A 16 2.95 -10.43 19.77
CA GLY A 16 3.19 -11.68 19.04
C GLY A 16 3.00 -11.60 17.52
N SER A 17 2.64 -10.42 16.99
CA SER A 17 2.68 -10.18 15.55
C SER A 17 4.14 -10.11 15.05
N ALA A 18 4.37 -10.54 13.81
CA ALA A 18 5.71 -10.52 13.22
C ALA A 18 5.64 -10.22 11.71
N PHE A 19 6.65 -9.51 11.19
CA PHE A 19 6.82 -9.35 9.75
C PHE A 19 7.05 -10.70 9.07
N LEU A 20 6.49 -10.88 7.87
CA LEU A 20 6.80 -12.06 7.05
C LEU A 20 8.20 -11.90 6.44
N PRO A 21 9.04 -12.95 6.46
CA PRO A 21 10.36 -12.90 5.84
C PRO A 21 10.28 -12.49 4.37
N GLY A 22 11.10 -11.50 3.97
CA GLY A 22 11.16 -11.01 2.60
C GLY A 22 10.09 -9.98 2.23
N SER A 23 9.27 -9.49 3.17
CA SER A 23 8.26 -8.47 2.91
C SER A 23 8.15 -7.49 4.07
N ALA A 24 8.51 -6.22 3.84
CA ALA A 24 8.43 -5.17 4.87
C ALA A 24 6.98 -4.73 5.18
N ASN A 25 6.05 -5.08 4.31
CA ASN A 25 4.67 -4.60 4.33
C ASN A 25 3.65 -5.69 4.70
N LEU A 26 4.11 -6.92 4.96
CA LEU A 26 3.27 -8.03 5.41
C LEU A 26 3.55 -8.37 6.87
N VAL A 27 2.49 -8.37 7.68
CA VAL A 27 2.57 -8.70 9.11
C VAL A 27 1.65 -9.88 9.41
N ARG A 28 2.20 -10.97 9.92
CA ARG A 28 1.42 -12.09 10.45
C ARG A 28 0.97 -11.77 11.87
N LEU A 29 -0.33 -11.90 12.10
CA LEU A 29 -0.96 -11.78 13.41
C LEU A 29 -0.85 -13.08 14.21
N PRO A 30 -1.02 -13.06 15.55
CA PRO A 30 -0.94 -14.26 16.39
C PRO A 30 -1.93 -15.37 16.00
N GLY A 31 -3.11 -15.00 15.49
CA GLY A 31 -4.11 -15.94 14.99
C GLY A 31 -3.79 -16.55 13.62
N GLY A 32 -2.65 -16.18 13.02
CA GLY A 32 -2.20 -16.66 11.72
C GLY A 32 -2.67 -15.84 10.52
N GLN A 33 -3.63 -14.91 10.69
CA GLN A 33 -4.02 -13.95 9.65
C GLN A 33 -2.83 -13.06 9.25
N VAL A 34 -2.90 -12.47 8.06
CA VAL A 34 -1.87 -11.57 7.53
C VAL A 34 -2.47 -10.21 7.23
N ILE A 35 -1.87 -9.16 7.75
CA ILE A 35 -2.10 -7.77 7.33
C ILE A 35 -1.16 -7.49 6.16
N SER A 36 -1.70 -6.90 5.09
CA SER A 36 -0.97 -6.45 3.92
C SER A 36 -1.11 -4.93 3.80
N VAL A 37 -0.01 -4.20 3.91
CA VAL A 37 -0.02 -2.73 3.76
C VAL A 37 0.42 -2.41 2.34
N HIS A 38 -0.46 -1.80 1.56
CA HIS A 38 -0.13 -1.31 0.23
C HIS A 38 -0.84 0.03 -0.02
N PRO A 39 -0.21 0.98 -0.70
CA PRO A 39 -0.94 2.10 -1.25
C PRO A 39 -1.93 1.58 -2.29
N VAL A 40 -3.13 2.15 -2.29
CA VAL A 40 -4.16 1.86 -3.29
C VAL A 40 -4.51 3.15 -4.00
N ILE A 41 -4.58 3.10 -5.33
CA ILE A 41 -5.17 4.16 -6.15
C ILE A 41 -6.55 3.68 -6.57
N GLU A 42 -7.55 4.52 -6.36
CA GLU A 42 -8.93 4.25 -6.71
C GLU A 42 -9.41 5.15 -7.85
N MET A 43 -10.41 4.66 -8.58
CA MET A 43 -11.15 5.42 -9.57
C MET A 43 -12.63 5.42 -9.22
N ALA A 44 -13.28 6.56 -9.43
CA ALA A 44 -14.73 6.76 -9.32
C ALA A 44 -15.25 7.37 -10.63
N SER A 45 -16.55 7.24 -10.89
CA SER A 45 -17.14 7.77 -12.14
C SER A 45 -17.29 9.31 -12.13
N ASP A 46 -17.44 9.90 -10.94
CA ASP A 46 -17.49 11.35 -10.69
C ASP A 46 -16.90 11.67 -9.30
N ALA A 47 -16.57 12.94 -9.05
CA ALA A 47 -16.03 13.43 -7.79
C ALA A 47 -16.94 13.24 -6.57
N ASN A 48 -18.26 13.04 -6.76
CA ASN A 48 -19.22 12.81 -5.67
C ASN A 48 -19.84 11.41 -5.68
N ALA A 49 -19.36 10.52 -6.55
CA ALA A 49 -19.86 9.16 -6.63
C ALA A 49 -19.29 8.31 -5.48
N ASP A 50 -20.11 7.41 -4.93
CA ASP A 50 -19.71 6.43 -3.91
C ASP A 50 -19.35 5.08 -4.56
N ASP A 51 -18.95 5.10 -5.83
CA ASP A 51 -18.63 3.91 -6.65
C ASP A 51 -17.12 3.65 -6.75
N HIS A 52 -16.39 4.09 -5.74
CA HIS A 52 -14.95 3.93 -5.62
C HIS A 52 -14.53 2.47 -5.77
N ARG A 53 -13.55 2.25 -6.65
CA ARG A 53 -12.90 0.95 -6.78
C ARG A 53 -11.41 1.09 -7.00
N ASN A 54 -10.67 0.08 -6.56
CA ASN A 54 -9.25 -0.05 -6.83
C ASN A 54 -9.00 -0.18 -8.33
N LEU A 55 -7.90 0.41 -8.80
CA LEU A 55 -7.37 0.10 -10.12
C LEU A 55 -6.91 -1.36 -10.16
N ASN A 56 -7.19 -2.04 -11.27
CA ASN A 56 -6.51 -3.29 -11.57
C ASN A 56 -5.09 -3.01 -12.14
N TYR A 57 -4.26 -4.04 -12.27
CA TYR A 57 -2.88 -3.90 -12.74
C TYR A 57 -2.77 -3.35 -14.17
N GLU A 58 -3.71 -3.66 -15.05
CA GLU A 58 -3.70 -3.16 -16.43
C GLU A 58 -4.01 -1.67 -16.48
N GLU A 59 -4.99 -1.23 -15.68
CA GLU A 59 -5.39 0.17 -15.55
C GLU A 59 -4.29 1.01 -14.90
N ALA A 60 -3.70 0.51 -13.81
CA ALA A 60 -2.55 1.15 -13.16
C ALA A 60 -1.40 1.31 -14.16
N ARG A 61 -1.07 0.25 -14.92
CA ARG A 61 -0.04 0.31 -15.96
C ARG A 61 -0.39 1.31 -17.07
N ALA A 62 -1.64 1.35 -17.52
CA ALA A 62 -2.10 2.27 -18.57
C ALA A 62 -1.99 3.75 -18.15
N LEU A 63 -2.06 4.03 -16.84
CA LEU A 63 -1.88 5.35 -16.25
C LEU A 63 -0.43 5.68 -15.89
N ASP A 64 0.52 4.79 -16.23
CA ASP A 64 1.92 4.88 -15.83
C ASP A 64 2.09 5.05 -14.31
N VAL A 65 1.21 4.37 -13.55
CA VAL A 65 1.29 4.31 -12.10
C VAL A 65 2.46 3.43 -11.73
N ILE A 66 3.56 4.08 -11.35
CA ILE A 66 4.74 3.44 -10.80
C ILE A 66 4.65 3.55 -9.28
N LEU A 67 4.28 2.45 -8.63
CA LEU A 67 4.36 2.34 -7.16
C LEU A 67 5.77 1.87 -6.80
N GLU A 68 6.65 2.82 -6.50
CA GLU A 68 7.90 2.49 -5.81
C GLU A 68 7.56 2.31 -4.32
N ASP A 69 7.67 1.08 -3.82
CA ASP A 69 7.77 0.87 -2.38
C ASP A 69 9.14 1.42 -1.97
N TYR A 70 9.18 2.72 -1.68
CA TYR A 70 10.39 3.40 -1.27
C TYR A 70 10.70 2.93 0.16
N GLU A 71 11.31 1.77 0.30
CA GLU A 71 12.10 1.45 1.48
C GLU A 71 13.15 2.56 1.57
N ARG A 72 12.92 3.54 2.45
CA ARG A 72 14.01 4.35 2.99
C ARG A 72 14.86 3.43 3.87
N SER A 73 15.58 2.49 3.26
CA SER A 73 16.88 2.03 3.75
C SER A 73 17.92 3.13 3.55
N SER A 74 17.59 4.34 4.03
CA SER A 74 18.54 5.42 4.29
C SER A 74 18.75 5.52 5.79
N VAL A 75 19.13 4.40 6.41
CA VAL A 75 19.94 4.42 7.62
C VAL A 75 21.27 3.80 7.21
N PRO A 76 22.27 4.60 6.78
CA PRO A 76 23.64 4.17 6.98
C PRO A 76 23.88 4.09 8.49
N TRP A 77 24.76 3.18 8.89
CA TRP A 77 25.25 2.86 10.26
C TRP A 77 24.32 2.03 11.16
#